data_AF-A0AAN0Y254-F1
#
_entry.id   AF-A0AAN0Y254-F1
#
_cell.length_a   1.000
_cell.length_b   1.000
_cell.length_c   1.000
_cell.angle_alpha   90.00
_cell.angle_beta   90.00
_cell.angle_gamma   90.00
#
_symmetry.space_group_name_H-M   'P 1'
#
loop_
_entity.id
_entity.type
_entity.pdbx_description
1 polymer ?
#
loop_
_entity_poly.entity_id
_entity_poly.type
_entity_poly.pdbx_seq_one_letter_code
_entity_poly.pdbx_strand_id
1 'polypeptide(L)'
;MMKTMTLEQTHQLLNNLQLLNVCSHQFEEVTAELSKDDPLRIAATSIFEGAEDFKGLEIHVNEEDFEKAQELFSQLVSLQAAVEARTLPH
;
A
#
# COMPACT_ATOMS: atom_id res chain seq x y z
N MET A 1 22.72 2.04 1.61
CA MET A 1 22.68 0.99 2.67
C MET A 1 21.26 0.44 2.66
N MET A 2 21.06 -0.86 2.48
CA MET A 2 19.70 -1.45 2.45
C MET A 2 19.21 -1.72 3.88
N LYS A 3 17.96 -1.37 4.16
CA LYS A 3 17.29 -1.66 5.44
C LYS A 3 16.46 -2.94 5.28
N THR A 4 16.69 -3.93 6.14
CA THR A 4 15.78 -5.07 6.25
C THR A 4 14.56 -4.68 7.10
N MET A 5 13.37 -5.06 6.64
CA MET A 5 12.11 -4.78 7.33
C MET A 5 11.39 -6.10 7.60
N THR A 6 10.75 -6.19 8.78
CA THR A 6 9.84 -7.31 9.08
C THR A 6 8.56 -7.17 8.25
N LEU A 7 7.78 -8.25 8.13
CA LEU A 7 6.48 -8.21 7.45
C LEU A 7 5.55 -7.12 8.02
N GLU A 8 5.51 -6.98 9.34
CA GLU A 8 4.72 -5.95 10.02
C GLU A 8 5.18 -4.54 9.65
N GLN A 9 6.50 -4.30 9.63
CA GLN A 9 7.06 -3.01 9.24
C GLN A 9 6.80 -2.70 7.77
N THR A 10 6.86 -3.71 6.89
CA THR A 10 6.54 -3.56 5.47
C THR A 10 5.06 -3.23 5.29
N HIS A 11 4.17 -3.89 6.03
CA HIS A 11 2.74 -3.57 6.02
C HIS A 11 2.47 -2.14 6.50
N GLN A 12 3.13 -1.70 7.58
CA GLN A 12 2.99 -0.33 8.06
C GLN A 12 3.50 0.70 7.03
N LEU A 13 4.62 0.42 6.36
CA LEU A 13 5.14 1.28 5.29
C LEU A 13 4.13 1.40 4.15
N LEU A 14 3.62 0.27 3.65
CA LEU A 14 2.65 0.26 2.57
C LEU A 14 1.39 1.05 2.93
N ASN A 15 0.87 0.88 4.15
CA ASN A 15 -0.28 1.65 4.63
C ASN A 15 0.00 3.15 4.70
N ASN A 16 1.17 3.55 5.22
CA ASN A 16 1.55 4.95 5.29
C ASN A 16 1.66 5.58 3.89
N LEU A 17 2.21 4.85 2.92
CA LEU A 17 2.33 5.32 1.54
C LEU A 17 0.98 5.40 0.83
N GLN A 18 0.08 4.44 1.07
CA GLN A 18 -1.29 4.52 0.59
C GLN A 18 -2.02 5.75 1.17
N LEU A 19 -1.89 5.98 2.47
CA LEU A 19 -2.49 7.13 3.13
C LEU A 19 -1.90 8.44 2.60
N LEU A 20 -0.58 8.51 2.43
CA LEU A 20 0.09 9.67 1.84
C LEU A 20 -0.44 9.96 0.44
N ASN A 21 -0.62 8.95 -0.40
CA ASN A 21 -1.14 9.12 -1.76
C ASN A 21 -2.60 9.61 -1.76
N VAL A 22 -3.47 9.00 -0.95
CA VAL A 22 -4.88 9.39 -0.85
C VAL A 22 -5.03 10.81 -0.30
N CYS A 23 -4.34 11.12 0.79
CA CYS A 23 -4.40 12.44 1.40
C CYS A 23 -3.81 13.50 0.46
N SER A 24 -2.70 13.19 -0.24
CA SER A 24 -2.08 14.14 -1.17
C SER A 24 -3.07 14.58 -2.25
N HIS A 25 -3.79 13.62 -2.85
CA HIS A 25 -4.80 13.93 -3.85
C HIS A 25 -5.96 14.78 -3.29
N GLN A 26 -6.45 14.45 -2.10
CA GLN A 26 -7.52 15.24 -1.45
C GLN A 26 -7.08 16.67 -1.12
N PHE A 27 -5.85 16.83 -0.64
CA PHE A 27 -5.31 18.16 -0.33
C PHE A 27 -4.99 18.95 -1.59
N GLU A 28 -4.64 18.31 -2.71
CA GLU A 28 -4.40 18.98 -3.98
C GLU A 28 -5.66 19.73 -4.45
N GLU A 29 -6.82 19.08 -4.40
CA GLU A 29 -8.11 19.69 -4.75
C GLU A 29 -8.43 20.90 -3.86
N VAL A 30 -8.25 20.76 -2.55
CA VAL A 30 -8.55 21.83 -1.58
C VAL A 30 -7.57 22.99 -1.67
N THR A 31 -6.28 22.71 -1.88
CA THR A 31 -5.24 23.75 -1.91
C THR A 31 -5.07 24.40 -3.28
N ALA A 32 -5.61 23.82 -4.35
CA ALA A 32 -5.58 24.41 -5.69
C ALA A 32 -6.28 25.78 -5.75
N GLU A 33 -7.33 25.97 -4.94
CA GLU A 33 -8.09 27.23 -4.83
C GLU A 33 -7.38 28.32 -4.02
N LEU A 34 -6.35 27.96 -3.25
CA LEU A 34 -5.58 28.91 -2.43
C LEU A 34 -4.57 29.69 -3.27
N SER A 35 -4.17 30.88 -2.80
CA SER A 35 -3.12 31.68 -3.44
C SER A 35 -1.78 30.94 -3.44
N LYS A 36 -0.92 31.18 -4.44
CA LYS A 36 0.38 30.52 -4.57
C LYS A 36 1.31 30.75 -3.37
N ASP A 37 1.19 31.92 -2.74
CA ASP A 37 1.99 32.30 -1.57
C ASP A 37 1.34 31.86 -0.24
N ASP A 38 0.20 31.17 -0.29
CA ASP A 38 -0.47 30.66 0.90
C ASP A 38 0.41 29.57 1.57
N PRO A 39 0.76 29.71 2.85
CA PRO A 39 1.60 28.73 3.55
C PRO A 39 1.07 27.30 3.50
N LEU A 40 -0.27 27.10 3.48
CA LEU A 40 -0.88 25.78 3.39
C LEU A 40 -0.66 25.16 2.00
N ARG A 41 -0.78 25.96 0.94
CA ARG A 41 -0.51 25.50 -0.43
C ARG A 41 0.97 25.15 -0.63
N ILE A 42 1.88 25.95 -0.08
CA ILE A 42 3.32 25.68 -0.13
C ILE A 42 3.64 24.36 0.58
N ALA A 43 3.11 24.18 1.80
CA ALA A 43 3.32 22.94 2.57
C ALA A 43 2.74 21.72 1.86
N ALA A 44 1.53 21.83 1.31
CA ALA A 44 0.88 20.75 0.56
C ALA A 44 1.69 20.36 -0.68
N THR A 45 2.14 21.34 -1.47
CA THR A 45 2.97 21.10 -2.67
C THR A 45 4.26 20.34 -2.33
N SER A 46 4.95 20.72 -1.24
CA SER A 46 6.15 20.02 -0.79
C SER A 46 5.88 18.57 -0.38
N ILE A 47 4.72 18.29 0.19
CA ILE A 47 4.31 16.92 0.54
C ILE A 47 4.01 16.12 -0.73
N PHE A 48 3.35 16.72 -1.73
CA PHE A 48 2.99 16.04 -2.98
C PHE A 48 4.23 15.66 -3.78
N GLU A 49 5.19 16.59 -3.91
CA GLU A 49 6.46 16.34 -4.58
C GLU A 49 7.22 15.19 -3.88
N GLY A 50 7.26 15.17 -2.55
CA GLY A 50 7.87 14.08 -1.79
C GLY A 50 7.09 12.75 -1.90
N ALA A 51 5.78 12.78 -2.14
CA ALA A 51 4.97 11.58 -2.34
C ALA A 51 5.24 10.91 -3.71
N GLU A 52 5.56 11.69 -4.75
CA GLU A 52 5.93 11.17 -6.08
C GLU A 52 7.13 10.23 -6.03
N ASP A 53 8.11 10.49 -5.15
CA ASP A 53 9.31 9.67 -4.98
C ASP A 53 8.98 8.21 -4.61
N PHE A 54 7.80 7.96 -4.05
CA PHE A 54 7.37 6.64 -3.60
C PHE A 54 6.46 5.91 -4.60
N LYS A 55 6.06 6.54 -5.72
CA LYS A 55 5.25 5.85 -6.76
C LYS A 55 5.99 4.69 -7.43
N GLY A 56 7.32 4.75 -7.44
CA GLY A 56 8.20 3.70 -7.97
C GLY A 56 8.77 2.77 -6.91
N LEU A 57 8.18 2.68 -5.71
CA LEU A 57 8.71 1.83 -4.65
C LEU A 57 8.72 0.35 -5.08
N GLU A 58 9.90 -0.26 -5.08
CA GLU A 58 10.07 -1.69 -5.31
C GLU A 58 10.36 -2.43 -4.00
N ILE A 59 9.58 -3.47 -3.71
CA ILE A 59 9.83 -4.39 -2.61
C ILE A 59 10.47 -5.65 -3.19
N HIS A 60 11.71 -5.89 -2.80
CA HIS A 60 12.43 -7.10 -3.16
C HIS A 60 12.16 -8.18 -2.12
N VAL A 61 11.55 -9.27 -2.54
CA VAL A 61 11.32 -10.46 -1.74
C VAL A 61 12.16 -11.61 -2.30
N ASN A 62 12.49 -12.57 -1.44
CA ASN A 62 13.08 -13.81 -1.92
C ASN A 62 12.05 -14.56 -2.79
N GLU A 63 12.46 -15.00 -3.98
CA GLU A 63 11.59 -15.66 -4.96
C GLU A 63 10.99 -16.97 -4.43
N GLU A 64 11.80 -17.80 -3.77
CA GLU A 64 11.35 -19.07 -3.16
C GLU A 64 10.30 -18.82 -2.08
N ASP A 65 10.51 -17.83 -1.22
CA ASP A 65 9.53 -17.45 -0.19
C ASP A 65 8.23 -16.92 -0.81
N PHE A 66 8.33 -16.17 -1.91
CA PHE A 66 7.17 -15.67 -2.64
C PHE A 66 6.35 -16.81 -3.27
N GLU A 67 7.00 -17.71 -4.00
CA GLU A 67 6.35 -18.86 -4.63
C GLU A 67 5.67 -19.76 -3.60
N LYS A 68 6.38 -20.06 -2.51
CA LYS A 68 5.84 -20.86 -1.41
C LYS A 68 4.62 -20.22 -0.76
N ALA A 69 4.63 -18.90 -0.57
CA ALA A 69 3.46 -18.20 -0.05
C ALA A 69 2.26 -18.31 -1.01
N GLN A 70 2.46 -18.14 -2.32
CA GLN A 70 1.41 -18.28 -3.33
C GLN A 70 0.79 -19.70 -3.33
N GLU A 71 1.62 -20.73 -3.25
CA GLU A 71 1.15 -22.12 -3.21
C GLU A 71 0.27 -22.36 -1.97
N LEU A 72 0.73 -21.95 -0.79
CA LEU A 72 -0.02 -22.10 0.46
C LEU A 72 -1.37 -21.36 0.41
N PHE A 73 -1.40 -20.15 -0.17
CA PHE A 73 -2.66 -19.42 -0.35
C PHE A 73 -3.62 -20.15 -1.29
N SER A 74 -3.14 -20.73 -2.38
CA SER A 74 -3.98 -21.51 -3.30
C SER A 74 -4.57 -22.76 -2.63
N GLN A 75 -3.77 -23.45 -1.83
CA GLN A 75 -4.22 -24.60 -1.03
C GLN A 75 -5.29 -24.19 -0.01
N LEU A 76 -5.12 -23.04 0.65
CA LEU A 76 -6.07 -22.51 1.62
C LEU A 76 -7.43 -22.18 0.98
N VAL A 77 -7.43 -21.50 -0.18
CA VAL A 77 -8.65 -21.18 -0.93
C VAL A 77 -9.37 -22.46 -1.36
N SER A 78 -8.63 -23.46 -1.85
CA SER A 78 -9.19 -24.76 -2.24
C SER A 78 -9.83 -25.49 -1.06
N LEU A 79 -9.19 -25.45 0.12
CA LEU A 79 -9.73 -26.01 1.34
C LEU A 79 -11.01 -25.30 1.77
N GLN A 80 -11.03 -23.96 1.72
CA GLN A 80 -12.21 -23.17 2.06
C GLN A 80 -13.41 -23.54 1.17
N ALA A 81 -13.21 -23.63 -0.15
CA ALA A 81 -14.27 -24.03 -1.07
C ALA A 81 -14.81 -25.45 -0.77
N ALA A 82 -13.93 -26.39 -0.42
CA ALA A 82 -14.33 -27.75 -0.05
C ALA A 82 -15.11 -27.80 1.27
N VAL A 83 -14.78 -26.94 2.22
CA VAL A 83 -15.54 -26.79 3.48
C VAL A 83 -16.92 -26.21 3.19
N GLU A 84 -16.98 -25.11 2.44
CA GLU A 84 -18.24 -24.43 2.09
C GLU A 84 -19.22 -25.37 1.37
N ALA A 85 -18.73 -26.14 0.38
CA ALA A 85 -19.51 -27.13 -0.35
C ALA A 85 -20.09 -28.25 0.54
N ARG A 86 -19.47 -28.52 1.71
CA ARG A 86 -19.98 -29.49 2.69
C ARG A 86 -20.94 -28.89 3.69
N THR A 87 -20.87 -27.58 3.93
CA THR A 87 -21.68 -26.89 4.94
C THR A 87 -22.96 -26.26 4.41
N LEU A 88 -23.12 -26.12 3.09
CA LEU A 88 -24.36 -25.65 2.48
C LEU A 88 -25.44 -26.76 2.55
N PRO A 89 -26.61 -26.50 3.17
CA PRO A 89 -27.72 -27.45 3.16
C PRO A 89 -28.29 -27.54 1.73
N HIS A 90 -28.48 -28.77 1.24
CA HIS A 90 -29.15 -29.07 -0.03
C HIS A 90 -30.59 -28.57 -0.07
#